data_AF-A0A519ZUW9-F1
#
_entry.id   AF-A0A519ZUW9-F1
#
_cell.length_a   1.000
_cell.length_b   1.000
_cell.length_c   1.000
_cell.angle_alpha   90.00
_cell.angle_beta   90.00
_cell.angle_gamma   90.00
#
_symmetry.space_group_name_H-M   'P 1'
#
loop_
_entity.id
_entity.type
_entity.pdbx_description
1 polymer ?
#
loop_
_entity_poly.entity_id
_entity_poly.type
_entity_poly.pdbx_seq_one_letter_code
_entity_poly.pdbx_strand_id
1 'polypeptide(L)'
;IKNRNERYAVIQERLINTDGTYPATGRSLIYRAGAFHHLADVAWRKALPKEVSPAQVRCALTAVLKKTMESPTTYLNGWLTLGLYGSQPNIGDFYNNQGSPYLATAIFLPLGLSDKDPFWSNPAEKWSSQKIWEGLDFPNDHASSLK
;
A
#
# COMPACT_ATOMS: atom_id res chain seq x y z
N ILE A 1 -5.96 -6.83 20.15
CA ILE A 1 -6.28 -6.01 18.95
C ILE A 1 -5.05 -5.27 18.43
N LYS A 2 -4.35 -4.50 19.26
CA LYS A 2 -3.10 -3.78 18.90
C LYS A 2 -2.07 -4.65 18.16
N ASN A 3 -1.64 -5.77 18.76
CA ASN A 3 -0.64 -6.66 18.15
C ASN A 3 -1.05 -7.19 16.77
N ARG A 4 -2.37 -7.41 16.55
CA ARG A 4 -2.90 -7.83 15.24
C ARG A 4 -2.76 -6.71 14.21
N ASN A 5 -3.07 -5.48 14.59
CA ASN A 5 -2.96 -4.32 13.70
C ASN A 5 -1.49 -4.03 13.33
N GLU A 6 -0.59 -4.09 14.32
CA GLU A 6 0.85 -3.96 14.10
C GLU A 6 1.36 -5.04 13.16
N ARG A 7 1.03 -6.31 13.43
CA ARG A 7 1.43 -7.43 12.56
C ARG A 7 0.88 -7.29 11.15
N TYR A 8 -0.38 -6.88 11.01
CA TYR A 8 -0.98 -6.70 9.69
C TYR A 8 -0.34 -5.54 8.92
N ALA A 9 0.15 -4.48 9.59
CA ALA A 9 0.92 -3.43 8.95
C ALA A 9 2.26 -3.96 8.40
N VAL A 10 2.99 -4.78 9.16
CA VAL A 10 4.21 -5.45 8.66
C VAL A 10 3.91 -6.30 7.43
N ILE A 11 2.83 -7.09 7.47
CA ILE A 11 2.43 -7.94 6.34
C ILE A 11 2.08 -7.10 5.11
N GLN A 12 1.27 -6.04 5.29
CA GLN A 12 0.93 -5.12 4.19
C GLN A 12 2.17 -4.52 3.56
N GLU A 13 3.14 -4.07 4.34
CA GLU A 13 4.38 -3.50 3.79
C GLU A 13 5.18 -4.55 3.00
N ARG A 14 5.27 -5.78 3.50
CA ARG A 14 6.01 -6.88 2.86
C ARG A 14 5.34 -7.44 1.62
N LEU A 15 4.04 -7.23 1.43
CA LEU A 15 3.32 -7.62 0.21
C LEU A 15 3.66 -6.72 -0.98
N ILE A 16 4.28 -5.56 -0.76
CA ILE A 16 4.66 -4.61 -1.80
C ILE A 16 5.97 -5.07 -2.43
N ASN A 17 5.92 -5.50 -3.69
CA ASN A 17 7.10 -5.89 -4.47
C ASN A 17 8.00 -4.67 -4.75
N THR A 18 9.19 -4.91 -5.29
CA THR A 18 10.22 -3.88 -5.55
C THR A 18 9.78 -2.75 -6.48
N ASP A 19 8.77 -2.98 -7.32
CA ASP A 19 8.22 -2.03 -8.28
C ASP A 19 6.83 -1.48 -7.90
N GLY A 20 6.35 -1.79 -6.68
CA GLY A 20 5.02 -1.39 -6.22
C GLY A 20 3.88 -2.31 -6.67
N THR A 21 4.15 -3.39 -7.42
CA THR A 21 3.15 -4.46 -7.58
C THR A 21 2.93 -5.19 -6.26
N TYR A 22 1.85 -5.96 -6.22
CA TYR A 22 1.50 -6.83 -5.11
C TYR A 22 0.67 -8.00 -5.64
N PRO A 23 0.52 -9.11 -4.89
CA PRO A 23 -0.29 -10.24 -5.31
C PRO A 23 -1.72 -9.82 -5.66
N ALA A 24 -2.13 -10.02 -6.91
CA ALA A 24 -3.46 -9.67 -7.40
C ALA A 24 -4.48 -10.74 -7.02
N THR A 25 -4.79 -10.83 -5.72
CA THR A 25 -5.76 -11.80 -5.18
C THR A 25 -6.92 -11.12 -4.44
N GLY A 26 -8.08 -11.78 -4.45
CA GLY A 26 -9.28 -11.34 -3.74
C GLY A 26 -10.28 -10.54 -4.58
N ARG A 27 -11.41 -10.18 -3.96
CA ARG A 27 -12.59 -9.59 -4.59
C ARG A 27 -12.59 -8.06 -4.67
N SER A 28 -11.49 -7.42 -4.28
CA SER A 28 -11.39 -5.96 -4.11
C SER A 28 -10.25 -5.35 -4.91
N LEU A 29 -9.78 -6.06 -5.94
CA LEU A 29 -8.64 -5.64 -6.76
C LEU A 29 -8.88 -4.32 -7.49
N ILE A 30 -10.14 -4.04 -7.86
CA ILE A 30 -10.48 -2.78 -8.53
C ILE A 30 -10.32 -1.54 -7.63
N TYR A 31 -10.12 -1.72 -6.32
CA TYR A 31 -9.80 -0.62 -5.40
C TYR A 31 -8.34 -0.21 -5.48
N ARG A 32 -7.53 -0.87 -6.32
CA ARG A 32 -6.14 -0.50 -6.62
C ARG A 32 -5.35 -0.35 -5.32
N ALA A 33 -4.66 0.77 -5.16
CA ALA A 33 -3.91 1.16 -3.97
C ALA A 33 -4.68 1.07 -2.63
N GLY A 34 -6.02 1.06 -2.66
CA GLY A 34 -6.86 0.90 -1.47
C GLY A 34 -6.64 -0.43 -0.73
N ALA A 35 -6.04 -1.43 -1.39
CA ALA A 35 -5.56 -2.64 -0.73
C ALA A 35 -4.66 -2.35 0.49
N PHE A 36 -3.91 -1.23 0.46
CA PHE A 36 -2.97 -0.83 1.50
C PHE A 36 -3.52 0.22 2.48
N HIS A 37 -4.84 0.40 2.55
CA HIS A 37 -5.46 1.38 3.46
C HIS A 37 -5.02 1.20 4.92
N HIS A 38 -4.85 -0.03 5.39
CA HIS A 38 -4.44 -0.31 6.77
C HIS A 38 -3.02 0.19 7.05
N LEU A 39 -2.08 -0.01 6.12
CA LEU A 39 -0.72 0.47 6.28
C LEU A 39 -0.67 2.01 6.28
N ALA A 40 -1.47 2.65 5.41
CA ALA A 40 -1.67 4.09 5.37
C ALA A 40 -2.29 4.64 6.68
N ASP A 41 -3.33 3.99 7.22
CA ASP A 41 -3.99 4.38 8.48
C ASP A 41 -3.03 4.28 9.67
N VAL A 42 -2.30 3.17 9.79
CA VAL A 42 -1.33 2.97 10.88
C VAL A 42 -0.18 3.97 10.81
N ALA A 43 0.29 4.34 9.61
CA ALA A 43 1.27 5.40 9.42
C ALA A 43 0.71 6.77 9.84
N TRP A 44 -0.51 7.12 9.39
CA TRP A 44 -1.17 8.37 9.75
C TRP A 44 -1.42 8.51 11.26
N ARG A 45 -1.84 7.41 11.92
CA ARG A 45 -2.03 7.36 13.38
C ARG A 45 -0.73 7.32 14.19
N LYS A 46 0.43 7.30 13.53
CA LYS A 46 1.75 7.13 14.16
C LYS A 46 1.85 5.87 15.02
N ALA A 47 1.23 4.78 14.55
CA ALA A 47 1.11 3.51 15.25
C ALA A 47 1.93 2.39 14.58
N LEU A 48 2.91 2.74 13.74
CA LEU A 48 3.77 1.77 13.07
C LEU A 48 4.57 0.95 14.09
N PRO A 49 4.73 -0.36 13.87
CA PRO A 49 5.60 -1.19 14.68
C PRO A 49 7.08 -0.84 14.41
N LYS A 50 7.99 -1.23 15.32
CA LYS A 50 9.40 -0.83 15.27
C LYS A 50 10.14 -1.35 14.04
N GLU A 51 9.65 -2.43 13.47
CA GLU A 51 10.20 -3.14 12.31
C GLU A 51 10.03 -2.36 11.00
N VAL A 52 9.14 -1.37 10.95
CA VAL A 52 8.81 -0.62 9.73
C VAL A 52 8.86 0.88 10.01
N SER A 53 9.78 1.58 9.34
CA SER A 53 9.95 3.02 9.52
C SER A 53 8.89 3.84 8.73
N PRO A 54 8.54 5.07 9.15
CA PRO A 54 7.66 5.95 8.39
C PRO A 54 8.15 6.23 6.97
N ALA A 55 9.44 6.49 6.78
CA ALA A 55 10.03 6.77 5.47
C ALA A 55 9.96 5.56 4.53
N GLN A 56 10.18 4.36 5.08
CA GLN A 56 10.02 3.10 4.37
C GLN A 56 8.57 2.93 3.87
N VAL A 57 7.57 3.17 4.73
CA VAL A 57 6.16 3.11 4.35
C VAL A 57 5.84 4.14 3.27
N ARG A 58 6.31 5.39 3.40
CA ARG A 58 6.12 6.43 2.37
C ARG A 58 6.59 5.93 1.00
N CYS A 59 7.80 5.38 0.94
CA CYS A 59 8.39 4.92 -0.33
C CYS A 59 7.60 3.74 -0.92
N ALA A 60 7.22 2.76 -0.09
CA ALA A 60 6.44 1.61 -0.53
C ALA A 60 5.03 2.00 -1.03
N LEU A 61 4.29 2.82 -0.26
CA LEU A 61 2.96 3.30 -0.67
C LEU A 61 3.02 4.18 -1.92
N THR A 62 4.09 4.98 -2.08
CA THR A 62 4.32 5.76 -3.30
C THR A 62 4.53 4.86 -4.51
N ALA A 63 5.26 3.76 -4.37
CA ALA A 63 5.45 2.80 -5.45
C ALA A 63 4.11 2.15 -5.86
N VAL A 64 3.30 1.71 -4.89
CA VAL A 64 1.95 1.18 -5.15
C VAL A 64 1.06 2.20 -5.87
N LEU A 65 1.06 3.46 -5.40
CA LEU A 65 0.32 4.55 -6.01
C LEU A 65 0.71 4.74 -7.48
N LYS A 66 2.02 4.86 -7.76
CA LYS A 66 2.51 5.00 -9.14
C LYS A 66 2.09 3.81 -9.98
N LYS A 67 2.38 2.59 -9.51
CA LYS A 67 2.10 1.36 -10.26
C LYS A 67 0.63 1.21 -10.62
N THR A 68 -0.26 1.50 -9.67
CA THR A 68 -1.71 1.34 -9.89
C THR A 68 -2.35 2.49 -10.67
N MET A 69 -1.61 3.56 -10.95
CA MET A 69 -2.09 4.74 -11.66
C MET A 69 -1.43 4.98 -13.03
N GLU A 70 -0.26 4.38 -13.29
CA GLU A 70 0.57 4.69 -14.47
C GLU A 70 0.11 4.08 -15.80
N SER A 71 -0.74 3.04 -15.78
CA SER A 71 -1.20 2.42 -17.04
C SER A 71 -1.94 3.43 -17.93
N PRO A 72 -1.68 3.46 -19.26
CA PRO A 72 -2.35 4.39 -20.19
C PRO A 72 -3.88 4.29 -20.18
N THR A 73 -4.43 3.15 -19.75
CA THR A 73 -5.88 2.90 -19.70
C THR A 73 -6.46 3.02 -18.29
N THR A 74 -5.70 3.53 -17.31
CA THR A 74 -6.22 3.78 -15.95
C THR A 74 -7.27 4.87 -15.95
N TYR A 75 -7.15 5.85 -16.86
CA TYR A 75 -8.07 6.97 -16.93
C TYR A 75 -8.83 6.94 -18.25
N LEU A 76 -10.16 7.07 -18.17
CA LEU A 76 -11.03 7.32 -19.31
C LEU A 76 -11.83 8.58 -19.00
N ASN A 77 -11.67 9.61 -19.83
CA ASN A 77 -12.32 10.92 -19.64
C ASN A 77 -12.05 11.54 -18.26
N GLY A 78 -10.84 11.36 -17.73
CA GLY A 78 -10.44 11.85 -16.40
C GLY A 78 -10.90 10.97 -15.23
N TRP A 79 -11.65 9.89 -15.47
CA TRP A 79 -12.13 8.99 -14.41
C TRP A 79 -11.35 7.69 -14.37
N LEU A 80 -11.15 7.14 -13.17
CA LEU A 80 -10.58 5.81 -12.99
C LEU A 80 -11.42 4.74 -13.71
N THR A 81 -10.77 3.89 -14.49
CA THR A 81 -11.42 2.72 -15.10
C THR A 81 -11.55 1.58 -14.08
N LEU A 82 -12.51 0.67 -14.32
CA LEU A 82 -12.62 -0.58 -13.56
C LEU A 82 -11.42 -1.46 -13.88
N GLY A 83 -10.55 -1.67 -12.90
CA GLY A 83 -9.35 -2.49 -13.04
C GLY A 83 -8.32 -2.23 -11.96
N LEU A 84 -7.25 -3.00 -11.97
CA LEU A 84 -6.12 -2.88 -11.03
C LEU A 84 -4.97 -2.12 -11.71
N TYR A 85 -4.58 -2.56 -12.91
CA TYR A 85 -3.57 -1.93 -13.75
C TYR A 85 -4.17 -1.62 -15.11
N GLY A 86 -4.73 -0.41 -15.23
CA GLY A 86 -5.50 0.00 -16.41
C GLY A 86 -6.95 -0.47 -16.38
N SER A 87 -7.57 -0.54 -17.55
CA SER A 87 -8.94 -1.03 -17.73
C SER A 87 -8.98 -2.56 -17.80
N GLN A 88 -9.58 -3.18 -16.79
CA GLN A 88 -9.68 -4.62 -16.59
C GLN A 88 -11.07 -4.97 -16.00
N PRO A 89 -12.18 -4.73 -16.72
CA PRO A 89 -13.53 -4.81 -16.14
C PRO A 89 -13.89 -6.18 -15.56
N ASN A 90 -13.32 -7.27 -16.10
CA ASN A 90 -13.62 -8.64 -15.68
C ASN A 90 -13.13 -9.00 -14.26
N ILE A 91 -12.28 -8.18 -13.64
CA ILE A 91 -11.86 -8.39 -12.24
C ILE A 91 -12.80 -7.74 -11.22
N GLY A 92 -13.81 -7.00 -11.69
CA GLY A 92 -14.86 -6.45 -10.83
C GLY A 92 -15.92 -7.50 -10.48
N ASP A 93 -16.52 -7.34 -9.31
CA ASP A 93 -17.75 -8.03 -8.91
C ASP A 93 -18.99 -7.31 -9.47
N PHE A 94 -20.13 -8.00 -9.51
CA PHE A 94 -21.41 -7.51 -10.05
C PHE A 94 -21.93 -6.19 -9.44
N TYR A 95 -21.51 -5.86 -8.21
CA TYR A 95 -21.93 -4.64 -7.51
C TYR A 95 -20.97 -3.46 -7.73
N ASN A 96 -19.86 -3.68 -8.43
CA ASN A 96 -18.91 -2.61 -8.70
C ASN A 96 -19.43 -1.66 -9.77
N ASN A 97 -19.19 -0.37 -9.53
CA ASN A 97 -19.59 0.73 -10.39
C ASN A 97 -18.44 1.74 -10.53
N GLN A 98 -18.68 2.81 -11.28
CA GLN A 98 -17.67 3.84 -11.55
C GLN A 98 -17.10 4.53 -10.30
N GLY A 99 -17.83 4.53 -9.19
CA GLY A 99 -17.35 5.05 -7.90
C GLY A 99 -16.47 4.06 -7.14
N SER A 100 -16.58 2.76 -7.42
CA SER A 100 -15.88 1.71 -6.67
C SER A 100 -14.35 1.82 -6.71
N PRO A 101 -13.69 2.13 -7.85
CA PRO A 101 -12.25 2.31 -7.90
C PRO A 101 -11.71 3.44 -7.01
N TYR A 102 -12.55 4.40 -6.62
CA TYR A 102 -12.11 5.53 -5.80
C TYR A 102 -11.83 5.18 -4.34
N LEU A 103 -12.14 3.95 -3.91
CA LEU A 103 -11.57 3.40 -2.67
C LEU A 103 -10.03 3.35 -2.70
N ALA A 104 -9.41 3.48 -3.88
CA ALA A 104 -7.98 3.73 -4.04
C ALA A 104 -7.49 4.93 -3.22
N THR A 105 -8.34 5.94 -3.00
CA THR A 105 -7.97 7.16 -2.26
C THR A 105 -7.69 6.92 -0.78
N ALA A 106 -8.10 5.78 -0.22
CA ALA A 106 -7.81 5.43 1.17
C ALA A 106 -6.30 5.31 1.46
N ILE A 107 -5.46 5.14 0.44
CA ILE A 107 -3.99 5.16 0.61
C ILE A 107 -3.45 6.55 0.96
N PHE A 108 -4.22 7.63 0.72
CA PHE A 108 -3.80 9.01 0.97
C PHE A 108 -3.97 9.47 2.42
N LEU A 109 -4.36 8.61 3.37
CA LEU A 109 -4.48 8.97 4.79
C LEU A 109 -3.23 9.70 5.35
N PRO A 110 -1.98 9.34 5.00
CA PRO A 110 -0.80 10.05 5.47
C PRO A 110 -0.70 11.52 5.04
N LEU A 111 -1.49 11.98 4.05
CA LEU A 111 -1.58 13.42 3.71
C LEU A 111 -2.11 14.26 4.88
N GLY A 112 -2.73 13.65 5.89
CA GLY A 112 -3.11 14.32 7.13
C GLY A 112 -1.96 14.57 8.11
N LEU A 113 -0.74 14.12 7.82
CA LEU A 113 0.45 14.38 8.63
C LEU A 113 1.05 15.77 8.31
N SER A 114 1.69 16.42 9.29
CA SER A 114 2.48 17.63 9.05
C SER A 114 3.65 17.34 8.12
N ASP A 115 3.97 18.28 7.25
CA ASP A 115 5.19 18.33 6.41
C ASP A 115 6.51 18.02 7.16
N LYS A 116 6.60 18.33 8.46
CA LYS A 116 7.76 18.05 9.32
C LYS A 116 7.77 16.63 9.88
N ASP A 117 6.68 15.88 9.79
CA ASP A 117 6.58 14.51 10.29
C ASP A 117 7.65 13.61 9.64
N PRO A 118 8.32 12.70 10.38
CA PRO A 118 9.32 11.80 9.84
C PRO A 118 8.87 11.02 8.60
N PHE A 119 7.56 10.76 8.45
CA PHE A 119 7.00 10.19 7.24
C PHE A 119 7.35 11.01 6.00
N TRP A 120 7.33 12.34 6.08
CA TRP A 120 7.62 13.27 4.98
C TRP A 120 9.05 13.82 5.00
N SER A 121 9.60 14.11 6.18
CA SER A 121 10.87 14.84 6.33
C SER A 121 12.11 13.95 6.27
N ASN A 122 12.01 12.66 6.64
CA ASN A 122 13.16 11.77 6.57
C ASN A 122 13.54 11.43 5.12
N PRO A 123 14.83 11.12 4.84
CA PRO A 123 15.29 10.63 3.54
C PRO A 123 14.52 9.40 3.08
N ALA A 124 14.50 9.15 1.76
CA ALA A 124 13.90 7.94 1.21
C ALA A 124 14.60 6.68 1.75
N GLU A 125 13.81 5.65 2.05
CA GLU A 125 14.31 4.39 2.58
C GLU A 125 13.76 3.22 1.76
N LYS A 126 14.60 2.20 1.53
CA LYS A 126 14.19 0.96 0.87
C LYS A 126 13.22 0.19 1.75
N TRP A 127 12.20 -0.38 1.13
CA TRP A 127 11.22 -1.24 1.81
C TRP A 127 11.63 -2.71 1.73
N SER A 128 10.94 -3.56 2.48
CA SER A 128 11.37 -4.94 2.75
C SER A 128 11.73 -5.70 1.48
N SER A 129 10.87 -5.67 0.46
CA SER A 129 11.13 -6.33 -0.81
C SER A 129 12.39 -5.80 -1.51
N GLN A 130 12.62 -4.49 -1.53
CA GLN A 130 13.85 -3.94 -2.11
C GLN A 130 15.09 -4.38 -1.34
N LYS A 131 15.04 -4.34 -0.01
CA LYS A 131 16.15 -4.81 0.85
C LYS A 131 16.49 -6.28 0.56
N ILE A 132 15.48 -7.14 0.52
CA ILE A 132 15.63 -8.58 0.27
C ILE A 132 16.16 -8.85 -1.13
N TRP A 133 15.54 -8.26 -2.17
CA TRP A 133 15.89 -8.55 -3.57
C TRP A 133 17.20 -7.90 -4.03
N GLU A 134 17.76 -6.99 -3.24
CA GLU A 134 19.13 -6.48 -3.42
C GLU A 134 20.18 -7.27 -2.62
N GLY A 135 19.78 -8.30 -1.88
CA GLY A 135 20.68 -9.13 -1.09
C GLY A 135 21.20 -8.44 0.19
N LEU A 136 20.50 -7.41 0.69
CA LEU A 136 20.83 -6.83 1.99
C LEU A 136 20.42 -7.78 3.11
N ASP A 137 21.15 -7.71 4.23
CA ASP A 137 20.76 -8.44 5.44
C ASP A 137 19.36 -8.01 5.90
N PHE A 138 18.52 -8.99 6.20
CA PHE A 138 17.12 -8.77 6.54
C PHE A 138 16.67 -9.75 7.63
N PRO A 139 16.06 -9.25 8.73
CA PRO A 139 15.69 -10.09 9.86
C PRO A 139 14.67 -11.14 9.45
N ASN A 140 14.78 -12.32 10.06
CA ASN A 140 13.82 -13.40 9.91
C ASN A 140 12.40 -12.97 10.34
N ASP A 141 11.41 -13.57 9.68
CA ASP A 141 10.01 -13.35 10.06
C ASP A 141 9.60 -14.28 11.20
N HIS A 142 8.87 -13.74 12.17
CA HIS A 142 8.42 -14.47 13.35
C HIS A 142 6.91 -14.36 13.55
N ALA A 143 6.33 -15.41 14.13
CA ALA A 143 4.95 -15.37 14.57
C ALA A 143 4.79 -14.36 15.73
N SER A 144 3.79 -13.49 15.64
CA SER A 144 3.42 -12.62 16.75
C SER A 144 2.43 -13.35 17.67
N SER A 145 2.75 -13.48 18.96
CA SER A 145 1.81 -14.05 19.92
C SER A 145 0.60 -13.13 20.09
N LEU A 146 -0.61 -13.69 20.10
CA LEU A 146 -1.87 -12.95 20.26
C LEU A 146 -2.22 -12.63 21.73
N LYS A 147 -1.30 -12.91 22.67
CA LYS A 147 -1.52 -12.71 24.11
C LYS A 147 -1.72 -11.23 24.44
#